data_AF-M1BI93-F1
#
_entry.id   AF-M1BI93-F1
#
_cell.length_a   1.000
_cell.length_b   1.000
_cell.length_c   1.000
_cell.angle_alpha   90.00
_cell.angle_beta   90.00
_cell.angle_gamma   90.00
#
_symmetry.space_group_name_H-M   'P 1'
#
loop_
_entity.id
_entity.type
_entity.pdbx_description
1 polymer ?
#
loop_
_entity_poly.entity_id
_entity_poly.type
_entity_poly.pdbx_seq_one_letter_code
_entity_poly.pdbx_strand_id
1 'polypeptide(L)'
;MERARKASAIVLNTFKTLESEVLESLQTLLPPVYPIGPLHLLVKYVDDENLKGLGSSLWKEEPECIQWLNNKEPNSVVYVNFGSITVMTPDQLLEFAWGLANSQQEFLWIIRPDIVSGCESILPLEFVEETKNKGMLASWCSQEEVLNHPAIGGFLTHSGWNSTVESITSGVPMLCWPFFAEQQTNCWFSETKWGIGMEIDNNVKRDEVESLVRELMVGEKRQKK
;
A
#
# COMPACT_ATOMS: atom_id res chain seq x y z
N MET A 1 0.01 -22.11 15.91
CA MET A 1 -1.27 -22.86 15.77
C MET A 1 -1.82 -23.42 17.08
N GLU A 2 -1.02 -23.97 17.99
CA GLU A 2 -1.55 -24.62 19.20
C GLU A 2 -2.39 -23.70 20.10
N ARG A 3 -1.99 -22.42 20.23
CA ARG A 3 -2.79 -21.42 20.97
C ARG A 3 -4.10 -21.05 20.26
N ALA A 4 -4.09 -20.92 18.93
CA ALA A 4 -5.28 -20.60 18.15
C ALA A 4 -6.38 -21.66 18.31
N ARG A 5 -6.00 -22.93 18.45
CA ARG A 5 -6.95 -24.04 18.72
C ARG A 5 -7.62 -23.98 20.10
N LYS A 6 -7.05 -23.24 21.04
CA LYS A 6 -7.57 -23.06 22.40
C LYS A 6 -8.47 -21.82 22.53
N ALA A 7 -8.61 -21.02 21.48
CA ALA A 7 -9.47 -19.84 21.49
C ALA A 7 -10.96 -20.23 21.43
N SER A 8 -11.84 -19.40 21.98
CA SER A 8 -13.30 -19.61 21.83
C SER A 8 -13.79 -19.30 20.42
N ALA A 9 -13.13 -18.37 19.74
CA ALA A 9 -13.41 -17.92 18.39
C ALA A 9 -12.17 -17.24 17.79
N ILE A 10 -12.12 -17.15 16.47
CA ILE A 10 -11.09 -16.42 15.73
C ILE A 10 -11.78 -15.37 14.87
N VAL A 11 -11.34 -14.13 14.97
CA VAL A 11 -11.87 -13.00 14.21
C VAL A 11 -10.81 -12.56 13.21
N LEU A 12 -11.17 -12.48 11.93
CA LEU A 12 -10.26 -12.13 10.85
C LEU A 12 -10.74 -10.88 10.11
N ASN A 13 -9.81 -9.97 9.83
CA ASN A 13 -10.04 -8.80 8.97
C ASN A 13 -10.01 -9.22 7.50
N THR A 14 -10.98 -10.02 7.07
CA THR A 14 -11.17 -10.47 5.69
C THR A 14 -12.65 -10.74 5.45
N PHE A 15 -13.04 -11.01 4.21
CA PHE A 15 -14.42 -11.34 3.85
C PHE A 15 -14.48 -12.59 2.96
N LYS A 16 -15.63 -13.28 3.00
CA LYS A 16 -15.80 -14.61 2.38
C LYS A 16 -15.40 -14.65 0.90
N THR A 17 -15.76 -13.64 0.13
CA THR A 17 -15.49 -13.60 -1.31
C THR A 17 -13.99 -13.46 -1.62
N LEU A 18 -13.19 -12.85 -0.73
CA LEU A 18 -11.76 -12.64 -0.96
C LEU A 18 -10.94 -13.92 -0.79
N GLU A 19 -11.30 -14.74 0.21
CA GLU A 19 -10.47 -15.86 0.68
C GLU A 19 -11.29 -17.13 0.98
N SER A 20 -12.30 -17.43 0.15
CA SER A 20 -13.25 -18.55 0.39
C SER A 20 -12.56 -19.89 0.69
N GLU A 21 -11.64 -20.33 -0.18
CA GLU A 21 -10.90 -21.60 -0.02
C GLU A 21 -10.09 -21.66 1.29
N VAL A 22 -9.47 -20.54 1.66
CA VAL A 22 -8.67 -20.42 2.89
C VAL A 22 -9.58 -20.49 4.11
N LEU A 23 -10.69 -19.75 4.10
CA LEU A 23 -11.66 -19.72 5.18
C LEU A 23 -12.34 -21.08 5.40
N GLU A 24 -12.67 -21.79 4.33
CA GLU A 24 -13.19 -23.16 4.41
C GLU A 24 -12.17 -24.10 5.05
N SER A 25 -10.91 -24.02 4.62
CA SER A 25 -9.83 -24.81 5.20
C SER A 25 -9.61 -24.51 6.69
N LEU A 26 -9.59 -23.22 7.08
CA LEU A 26 -9.41 -22.80 8.47
C LEU A 26 -10.54 -23.29 9.38
N GLN A 27 -11.79 -23.27 8.90
CA GLN A 27 -12.95 -23.76 9.67
C GLN A 27 -12.89 -25.26 9.99
N THR A 28 -12.16 -26.06 9.20
CA THR A 28 -11.95 -27.49 9.52
C THR A 28 -10.88 -27.72 10.60
N LEU A 29 -10.01 -26.74 10.85
CA LEU A 29 -8.81 -26.88 11.68
C LEU A 29 -8.87 -26.10 13.00
N LEU A 30 -9.78 -25.13 13.10
CA LEU A 30 -9.82 -24.12 14.14
C LEU A 30 -11.22 -23.99 14.76
N PRO A 31 -11.33 -23.38 15.95
CA PRO A 31 -12.60 -22.91 16.49
C PRO A 31 -13.35 -21.98 15.51
N PRO A 32 -14.62 -21.64 15.77
CA PRO A 32 -15.41 -20.79 14.88
C PRO A 32 -14.64 -19.56 14.38
N VAL A 33 -14.51 -19.47 13.05
CA VAL A 33 -13.78 -18.40 12.35
C VAL A 33 -14.78 -17.40 11.79
N TYR A 34 -14.64 -16.13 12.15
CA TYR A 34 -15.51 -15.03 11.75
C TYR A 34 -14.74 -14.04 10.86
N PRO A 35 -14.90 -14.11 9.52
CA PRO A 35 -14.39 -13.10 8.61
C PRO A 35 -15.30 -11.87 8.67
N ILE A 36 -14.87 -10.82 9.37
CA ILE A 36 -15.66 -9.59 9.61
C ILE A 36 -15.08 -8.35 8.92
N GLY A 37 -14.13 -8.52 8.00
CA GLY A 37 -13.55 -7.41 7.26
C GLY A 37 -14.42 -6.95 6.08
N PRO A 38 -14.01 -5.89 5.37
CA PRO A 38 -12.88 -5.00 5.69
C PRO A 38 -13.20 -4.06 6.87
N LEU A 39 -12.38 -4.11 7.93
CA LEU A 39 -12.65 -3.36 9.16
C LEU A 39 -12.66 -1.84 8.96
N HIS A 40 -11.81 -1.30 8.08
CA HIS A 40 -11.73 0.15 7.83
C HIS A 40 -13.02 0.70 7.22
N LEU A 41 -13.74 -0.09 6.41
CA LEU A 41 -15.05 0.30 5.90
C LEU A 41 -16.14 0.19 6.97
N LEU A 42 -16.04 -0.78 7.89
CA LEU A 42 -17.04 -0.98 8.94
C LEU A 42 -17.05 0.16 9.97
N VAL A 43 -15.90 0.77 10.24
CA VAL A 43 -15.79 1.93 11.15
C VAL A 43 -16.71 3.07 10.71
N LYS A 44 -16.96 3.25 9.40
CA LYS A 44 -17.86 4.28 8.87
C LYS A 44 -19.32 4.11 9.28
N TYR A 45 -19.70 2.91 9.75
CA TYR A 45 -21.06 2.60 10.22
C TYR A 45 -21.19 2.65 11.74
N VAL A 46 -20.12 3.01 12.46
CA VAL A 46 -20.15 3.17 13.92
C VAL A 46 -20.54 4.62 14.24
N ASP A 47 -21.80 4.83 14.64
CA ASP A 47 -22.29 6.13 15.10
C ASP A 47 -22.01 6.29 16.61
N ASP A 48 -20.74 6.52 16.94
CA ASP A 48 -20.31 6.89 18.29
C ASP A 48 -19.51 8.19 18.23
N GLU A 49 -20.07 9.25 18.81
CA GLU A 49 -19.45 10.57 18.83
C GLU A 49 -18.10 10.59 19.56
N ASN A 50 -17.88 9.68 20.51
CA ASN A 50 -16.62 9.58 21.23
C ASN A 50 -15.49 9.00 20.36
N LEU A 51 -15.84 8.32 19.27
CA LEU A 51 -14.88 7.70 18.35
C LEU A 51 -14.53 8.60 17.16
N LYS A 52 -15.30 9.66 16.89
CA LYS A 52 -15.08 10.60 15.75
C LYS A 52 -13.71 11.30 15.78
N GLY A 53 -13.05 11.36 16.95
CA GLY A 53 -11.70 11.95 17.11
C GLY A 53 -10.56 10.93 17.15
N LEU A 54 -10.85 9.62 17.16
CA LEU A 54 -9.84 8.56 17.10
C LEU A 54 -9.52 8.29 15.64
N GLY A 55 -8.61 9.10 15.07
CA GLY A 55 -8.02 8.79 13.77
C GLY A 55 -7.30 7.44 13.82
N SER A 56 -7.22 6.75 12.68
CA SER A 56 -6.44 5.51 12.54
C SER A 56 -4.91 5.77 12.60
N SER A 57 -4.51 7.03 12.49
CA SER A 57 -3.14 7.51 12.54
C SER A 57 -2.80 8.16 13.89
N LEU A 58 -1.59 7.85 14.40
CA LEU A 58 -0.97 8.56 15.53
C LEU A 58 -0.24 9.84 15.08
N TRP A 59 -0.12 10.08 13.78
CA TRP A 59 0.58 11.19 13.16
C TRP A 59 -0.40 12.22 12.61
N LYS A 60 -0.01 13.50 12.68
CA LYS A 60 -0.78 14.60 12.09
C LYS A 60 -0.81 14.45 10.58
N GLU A 61 -1.99 14.36 10.02
CA GLU A 61 -2.21 14.26 8.58
C GLU A 61 -1.88 15.60 7.89
N GLU A 62 -1.16 15.52 6.77
CA GLU A 62 -0.82 16.66 5.91
C GLU A 62 -1.92 16.83 4.85
N PRO A 63 -2.84 17.83 4.99
CA PRO A 63 -3.93 18.05 4.03
C PRO A 63 -3.43 18.42 2.63
N GLU A 64 -2.17 18.83 2.51
CA GLU A 64 -1.50 19.19 1.26
C GLU A 64 -1.50 18.03 0.26
N CYS A 65 -1.46 16.77 0.72
CA CYS A 65 -1.48 15.59 -0.17
C CYS A 65 -2.75 15.57 -1.02
N ILE A 66 -3.92 15.75 -0.39
CA ILE A 66 -5.21 15.74 -1.09
C ILE A 66 -5.33 16.97 -2.00
N GLN A 67 -4.87 18.13 -1.55
CA GLN A 67 -4.88 19.34 -2.38
C GLN A 67 -4.02 19.19 -3.64
N TRP A 68 -2.87 18.54 -3.54
CA TRP A 68 -2.03 18.25 -4.69
C TRP A 68 -2.70 17.27 -5.66
N LEU A 69 -3.32 16.21 -5.13
CA LEU A 69 -4.04 15.19 -5.91
C LEU A 69 -5.27 15.76 -6.64
N ASN A 70 -5.96 16.75 -6.08
CA ASN A 70 -7.11 17.41 -6.72
C ASN A 70 -6.78 18.07 -8.06
N ASN A 71 -5.49 18.38 -8.31
CA ASN A 71 -5.03 19.01 -9.55
C ASN A 71 -4.49 17.99 -10.58
N LYS A 72 -4.74 16.70 -10.36
CA LYS A 72 -4.22 15.60 -11.19
C LYS A 72 -5.33 14.95 -12.00
N GLU A 73 -4.96 14.45 -13.16
CA GLU A 73 -5.88 13.68 -13.97
C GLU A 73 -6.26 12.38 -13.26
N PRO A 74 -7.48 11.87 -13.47
CA PRO A 74 -7.85 10.57 -12.95
C PRO A 74 -6.81 9.53 -13.34
N ASN A 75 -6.52 8.60 -12.42
CA ASN A 75 -5.72 7.43 -12.73
C ASN A 75 -4.26 7.74 -13.15
N SER A 76 -3.74 8.96 -12.92
CA SER A 76 -2.40 9.42 -13.37
C SER A 76 -1.29 9.32 -12.33
N VAL A 77 -1.61 9.12 -11.05
CA VAL A 77 -0.64 9.18 -9.95
C VAL A 77 -0.35 7.81 -9.36
N VAL A 78 0.93 7.52 -9.13
CA VAL A 78 1.39 6.38 -8.32
C VAL A 78 1.49 6.82 -6.87
N TYR A 79 0.75 6.18 -5.98
CA TYR A 79 0.93 6.35 -4.54
C TYR A 79 2.04 5.41 -4.06
N VAL A 80 2.97 5.91 -3.25
CA VAL A 80 4.11 5.14 -2.73
C VAL A 80 4.15 5.25 -1.21
N ASN A 81 3.96 4.13 -0.52
CA ASN A 81 4.07 4.05 0.93
C ASN A 81 4.46 2.64 1.41
N PHE A 82 5.61 2.53 2.07
CA PHE A 82 6.11 1.27 2.63
C PHE A 82 5.73 1.06 4.10
N GLY A 83 4.80 1.85 4.62
CA GLY A 83 4.25 1.70 5.97
C GLY A 83 5.23 2.13 7.07
N SER A 84 4.86 1.81 8.31
CA SER A 84 5.56 2.27 9.51
C SER A 84 6.77 1.42 9.93
N ILE A 85 6.88 0.19 9.42
CA ILE A 85 7.81 -0.81 9.96
C ILE A 85 8.93 -1.17 8.97
N THR A 86 8.72 -0.94 7.67
CA THR A 86 9.71 -1.25 6.64
C THR A 86 10.90 -0.31 6.76
N VAL A 87 12.11 -0.87 6.76
CA VAL A 87 13.36 -0.11 6.76
C VAL A 87 14.17 -0.47 5.53
N MET A 88 14.48 0.52 4.69
CA MET A 88 15.28 0.37 3.48
C MET A 88 16.72 0.80 3.70
N THR A 89 17.62 0.28 2.88
CA THR A 89 18.99 0.79 2.80
C THR A 89 19.01 2.11 1.99
N PRO A 90 20.03 2.97 2.18
CA PRO A 90 20.21 4.15 1.33
C PRO A 90 20.26 3.81 -0.17
N ASP A 91 20.89 2.69 -0.53
CA ASP A 91 20.96 2.25 -1.93
C ASP A 91 19.57 1.89 -2.48
N GLN A 92 18.76 1.15 -1.72
CA GLN A 92 17.38 0.84 -2.12
C GLN A 92 16.54 2.11 -2.28
N LEU A 93 16.68 3.08 -1.36
CA LEU A 93 16.01 4.39 -1.48
C LEU A 93 16.37 5.07 -2.81
N LEU A 94 17.65 5.07 -3.19
CA LEU A 94 18.12 5.66 -4.45
C LEU A 94 17.57 4.92 -5.67
N GLU A 95 17.52 3.59 -5.65
CA GLU A 95 16.97 2.81 -6.76
C GLU A 95 15.47 3.06 -6.93
N PHE A 96 14.69 3.16 -5.85
CA PHE A 96 13.29 3.57 -5.92
C PHE A 96 13.12 4.99 -6.44
N ALA A 97 13.90 5.95 -5.92
CA ALA A 97 13.82 7.34 -6.34
C ALA A 97 14.07 7.49 -7.84
N TRP A 98 15.20 6.96 -8.34
CA TRP A 98 15.51 7.05 -9.76
C TRP A 98 14.57 6.21 -10.63
N GLY A 99 14.08 5.07 -10.16
CA GLY A 99 13.06 4.30 -10.88
C GLY A 99 11.75 5.08 -11.06
N LEU A 100 11.28 5.75 -9.99
CA LEU A 100 10.11 6.62 -10.04
C LEU A 100 10.33 7.81 -10.98
N ALA A 101 11.45 8.51 -10.84
CA ALA A 101 11.79 9.64 -11.72
C ALA A 101 11.84 9.22 -13.19
N ASN A 102 12.52 8.10 -13.48
CA ASN A 102 12.70 7.61 -14.85
C ASN A 102 11.40 7.14 -15.48
N SER A 103 10.44 6.61 -14.69
CA SER A 103 9.11 6.18 -15.17
C SER A 103 8.29 7.28 -15.85
N GLN A 104 8.62 8.54 -15.59
CA GLN A 104 7.89 9.74 -16.04
C GLN A 104 6.43 9.79 -15.56
N GLN A 105 6.01 8.91 -14.64
CA GLN A 105 4.70 8.96 -14.01
C GLN A 105 4.69 10.01 -12.89
N GLU A 106 3.52 10.59 -12.63
CA GLU A 106 3.33 11.41 -11.44
C GLU A 106 3.28 10.50 -10.21
N PHE A 107 3.82 10.95 -9.07
CA PHE A 107 3.84 10.14 -7.86
C PHE A 107 3.65 10.97 -6.59
N LEU A 108 2.99 10.37 -5.60
CA LEU A 108 2.95 10.85 -4.22
C LEU A 108 3.70 9.85 -3.36
N TRP A 109 4.82 10.24 -2.77
CA TRP A 109 5.66 9.36 -1.97
C TRP A 109 5.73 9.82 -0.52
N ILE A 110 5.28 8.93 0.37
CA ILE A 110 5.41 9.10 1.82
C ILE A 110 6.80 8.63 2.25
N ILE A 111 7.64 9.59 2.64
CA ILE A 111 9.01 9.36 3.11
C ILE A 111 9.11 9.84 4.55
N ARG A 112 9.21 8.88 5.46
CA ARG A 112 9.39 9.15 6.87
C ARG A 112 10.88 9.22 7.20
N PRO A 113 11.33 10.07 8.14
CA PRO A 113 12.74 10.18 8.52
C PRO A 113 13.38 8.87 9.04
N ASP A 114 12.57 7.92 9.52
CA ASP A 114 13.00 6.63 10.08
C ASP A 114 12.96 5.46 9.08
N ILE A 115 12.56 5.71 7.82
CA ILE A 115 12.44 4.65 6.81
C ILE A 115 13.80 4.12 6.35
N VAL A 116 14.89 4.88 6.55
CA VAL A 116 16.25 4.47 6.18
C VAL A 116 17.01 3.99 7.41
N SER A 117 17.65 2.81 7.30
CA SER A 117 18.47 2.25 8.38
C SER A 117 19.66 3.16 8.69
N GLY A 118 19.66 3.78 9.88
CA GLY A 118 20.83 4.46 10.43
C GLY A 118 21.14 5.85 9.86
N CYS A 119 20.26 6.44 9.04
CA CYS A 119 20.40 7.79 8.48
C CYS A 119 19.04 8.48 8.38
N GLU A 120 19.01 9.82 8.34
CA GLU A 120 17.82 10.53 7.88
C GLU A 120 17.55 10.15 6.41
N SER A 121 16.28 9.99 6.07
CA SER A 121 15.78 9.66 4.73
C SER A 121 15.98 10.82 3.75
N ILE A 122 17.23 11.15 3.45
CA ILE A 122 17.61 12.28 2.62
C ILE A 122 17.73 11.79 1.17
N LEU A 123 16.78 12.22 0.34
CA LEU A 123 16.89 12.07 -1.10
C LEU A 123 17.90 13.08 -1.68
N PRO A 124 18.62 12.74 -2.77
CA PRO A 124 19.51 13.68 -3.44
C PRO A 124 18.77 14.93 -3.94
N LEU A 125 19.43 16.09 -3.87
CA LEU A 125 18.86 17.35 -4.37
C LEU A 125 18.55 17.28 -5.87
N GLU A 126 19.38 16.56 -6.62
CA GLU A 126 19.19 16.33 -8.05
C GLU A 126 17.86 15.62 -8.34
N PHE A 127 17.47 14.65 -7.50
CA PHE A 127 16.19 13.97 -7.63
C PHE A 127 15.02 14.91 -7.34
N VAL A 128 15.13 15.72 -6.28
CA VAL A 128 14.07 16.68 -5.90
C VAL A 128 13.87 17.71 -7.02
N GLU A 129 14.94 18.24 -7.59
CA GLU A 129 14.86 19.19 -8.70
C GLU A 129 14.32 18.58 -10.00
N GLU A 130 14.73 17.35 -10.33
CA GLU A 130 14.25 16.63 -11.53
C GLU A 130 12.74 16.31 -11.43
N THR A 131 12.26 16.03 -10.22
CA THR A 131 10.88 15.56 -10.00
C THR A 131 9.92 16.62 -9.49
N LYS A 132 10.36 17.86 -9.23
CA LYS A 132 9.53 18.94 -8.64
C LYS A 132 8.16 19.20 -9.27
N ASN A 133 8.00 18.89 -10.56
CA ASN A 133 6.74 19.09 -11.30
C ASN A 133 5.91 17.81 -11.44
N LYS A 134 6.43 16.65 -11.01
CA LYS A 134 5.82 15.31 -11.19
C LYS A 134 5.57 14.60 -9.86
N GLY A 135 6.42 14.83 -8.88
CA GLY A 135 6.40 14.18 -7.58
C GLY A 135 5.93 15.12 -6.47
N MET A 136 5.21 14.57 -5.50
CA MET A 136 5.05 15.16 -4.18
C MET A 136 5.68 14.24 -3.14
N LEU A 137 6.49 14.81 -2.26
CA LEU A 137 7.06 14.14 -1.10
C LEU A 137 6.34 14.65 0.14
N ALA A 138 5.91 13.75 1.01
CA ALA A 138 5.27 14.08 2.30
C ALA A 138 5.76 13.13 3.39
N SER A 139 5.65 13.54 4.65
CA SER A 139 6.04 12.67 5.77
C SER A 139 4.90 11.78 6.21
N TRP A 140 3.66 12.24 6.05
CA TRP A 140 2.46 11.48 6.39
C TRP A 140 1.23 11.94 5.60
N CYS A 141 0.27 11.04 5.37
CA CYS A 141 -1.02 11.37 4.77
C CYS A 141 -2.13 10.47 5.33
N SER A 142 -3.40 10.86 5.15
CA SER A 142 -4.52 9.92 5.28
C SER A 142 -4.47 8.92 4.11
N GLN A 143 -3.87 7.75 4.34
CA GLN A 143 -3.70 6.73 3.30
C GLN A 143 -5.05 6.29 2.72
N GLU A 144 -6.08 6.18 3.56
CA GLU A 144 -7.43 5.83 3.10
C GLU A 144 -7.99 6.89 2.15
N GLU A 145 -7.86 8.18 2.46
CA GLU A 145 -8.33 9.25 1.57
C GLU A 145 -7.52 9.29 0.28
N VAL A 146 -6.20 9.10 0.35
CA VAL A 146 -5.33 9.05 -0.82
C VAL A 146 -5.72 7.89 -1.73
N LEU A 147 -5.84 6.66 -1.21
CA LEU A 147 -6.18 5.49 -2.02
C LEU A 147 -7.58 5.60 -2.65
N ASN A 148 -8.53 6.26 -1.99
CA ASN A 148 -9.87 6.52 -2.54
C ASN A 148 -9.92 7.73 -3.51
N HIS A 149 -8.82 8.48 -3.67
CA HIS A 149 -8.79 9.64 -4.54
C HIS A 149 -8.74 9.21 -6.02
N PRO A 150 -9.56 9.80 -6.92
CA PRO A 150 -9.66 9.37 -8.32
C PRO A 150 -8.37 9.51 -9.14
N ALA A 151 -7.46 10.39 -8.73
CA ALA A 151 -6.14 10.54 -9.35
C ALA A 151 -5.22 9.33 -9.15
N ILE A 152 -5.42 8.52 -8.10
CA ILE A 152 -4.56 7.36 -7.84
C ILE A 152 -4.83 6.27 -8.86
N GLY A 153 -3.79 5.90 -9.60
CA GLY A 153 -3.82 4.84 -10.59
C GLY A 153 -3.13 3.55 -10.15
N GLY A 154 -2.26 3.62 -9.14
CA GLY A 154 -1.52 2.46 -8.65
C GLY A 154 -0.89 2.73 -7.28
N PHE A 155 -0.61 1.65 -6.55
CA PHE A 155 -0.06 1.71 -5.20
C PHE A 155 1.20 0.86 -5.06
N LEU A 156 2.35 1.52 -4.88
CA LEU A 156 3.61 0.87 -4.54
C LEU A 156 3.70 0.71 -3.02
N THR A 157 3.74 -0.54 -2.55
CA THR A 157 3.56 -0.87 -1.14
C THR A 157 4.35 -2.09 -0.70
N HIS A 158 4.69 -2.11 0.59
CA HIS A 158 5.28 -3.27 1.26
C HIS A 158 4.31 -4.47 1.42
N SER A 159 3.05 -4.34 0.99
CA SER A 159 2.05 -5.41 1.03
C SER A 159 1.68 -5.90 2.45
N GLY A 160 1.71 -5.02 3.45
CA GLY A 160 1.11 -5.31 4.75
C GLY A 160 -0.41 -5.51 4.61
N TRP A 161 -1.02 -6.32 5.49
CA TRP A 161 -2.43 -6.70 5.34
C TRP A 161 -3.40 -5.51 5.29
N ASN A 162 -3.21 -4.49 6.14
CA ASN A 162 -4.06 -3.29 6.15
C ASN A 162 -3.99 -2.54 4.80
N SER A 163 -2.77 -2.28 4.32
CA SER A 163 -2.55 -1.60 3.03
C SER A 163 -3.11 -2.40 1.85
N THR A 164 -3.01 -3.73 1.93
CA THR A 164 -3.56 -4.65 0.91
C THR A 164 -5.09 -4.54 0.85
N VAL A 165 -5.75 -4.64 2.02
CA VAL A 165 -7.21 -4.58 2.11
C VAL A 165 -7.74 -3.20 1.73
N GLU A 166 -7.06 -2.11 2.11
CA GLU A 166 -7.38 -0.74 1.66
C GLU A 166 -7.30 -0.62 0.13
N SER A 167 -6.20 -1.07 -0.48
CA SER A 167 -6.01 -1.05 -1.94
C SER A 167 -7.11 -1.82 -2.69
N ILE A 168 -7.45 -3.02 -2.20
CA ILE A 168 -8.53 -3.85 -2.75
C ILE A 168 -9.85 -3.10 -2.73
N THR A 169 -10.20 -2.51 -1.58
CA THR A 169 -11.48 -1.80 -1.44
C THR A 169 -11.56 -0.51 -2.24
N SER A 170 -10.43 0.15 -2.48
CA SER A 170 -10.34 1.34 -3.34
C SER A 170 -10.19 0.98 -4.82
N GLY A 171 -10.06 -0.30 -5.17
CA GLY A 171 -9.90 -0.77 -6.54
C GLY A 171 -8.57 -0.36 -7.18
N VAL A 172 -7.54 -0.08 -6.38
CA VAL A 172 -6.22 0.37 -6.84
C VAL A 172 -5.30 -0.85 -7.00
N PRO A 173 -4.67 -1.05 -8.19
CA PRO A 173 -3.72 -2.14 -8.38
C PRO A 173 -2.41 -1.86 -7.63
N MET A 174 -1.72 -2.93 -7.23
CA MET A 174 -0.56 -2.89 -6.34
C MET A 174 0.73 -3.23 -7.07
N LEU A 175 1.80 -2.55 -6.68
CA LEU A 175 3.17 -2.93 -6.96
C LEU A 175 3.84 -3.25 -5.62
N CYS A 176 4.06 -4.53 -5.39
CA CYS A 176 4.38 -5.12 -4.11
C CYS A 176 5.89 -5.23 -3.93
N TRP A 177 6.41 -4.73 -2.80
CA TRP A 177 7.79 -4.94 -2.37
C TRP A 177 7.81 -5.54 -0.96
N PRO A 178 7.58 -6.87 -0.82
CA PRO A 178 7.38 -7.50 0.47
C PRO A 178 8.70 -7.64 1.26
N PHE A 179 8.70 -7.18 2.52
CA PHE A 179 9.91 -7.16 3.35
C PHE A 179 9.90 -8.27 4.42
N PHE A 180 8.85 -8.36 5.24
CA PHE A 180 8.82 -9.26 6.41
C PHE A 180 7.40 -9.74 6.78
N ALA A 181 7.34 -10.61 7.80
CA ALA A 181 6.10 -11.18 8.35
C ALA A 181 5.27 -11.91 7.27
N GLU A 182 4.03 -11.52 7.05
CA GLU A 182 3.11 -12.13 6.09
C GLU A 182 3.13 -11.44 4.71
N GLN A 183 3.95 -10.40 4.52
CA GLN A 183 3.94 -9.57 3.31
C GLN A 183 4.22 -10.37 2.03
N GLN A 184 5.13 -11.35 2.08
CA GLN A 184 5.39 -12.23 0.94
C GLN A 184 4.15 -13.06 0.58
N THR A 185 3.37 -13.47 1.59
CA THR A 185 2.11 -14.20 1.34
C THR A 185 1.09 -13.27 0.71
N ASN A 186 0.93 -12.06 1.24
CA ASN A 186 0.00 -11.06 0.68
C ASN A 186 0.37 -10.67 -0.76
N CYS A 187 1.67 -10.51 -1.04
CA CYS A 187 2.21 -10.27 -2.37
C CYS A 187 1.82 -11.39 -3.34
N TRP A 188 2.09 -12.64 -2.95
CA TRP A 188 1.76 -13.82 -3.76
C TRP A 188 0.25 -13.93 -4.04
N PHE A 189 -0.62 -13.66 -3.06
CA PHE A 189 -2.07 -13.63 -3.28
C PHE A 189 -2.48 -12.51 -4.23
N SER A 190 -1.89 -11.32 -4.08
CA SER A 190 -2.17 -10.16 -4.93
C SER A 190 -1.84 -10.42 -6.39
N GLU A 191 -0.73 -11.09 -6.67
CA GLU A 191 -0.32 -11.46 -8.01
C GLU A 191 -1.12 -12.66 -8.56
N THR A 192 -1.17 -13.77 -7.80
CA THR A 192 -1.60 -15.06 -8.35
C THR A 192 -3.08 -15.39 -8.18
N LYS A 193 -3.71 -14.89 -7.11
CA LYS A 193 -5.11 -15.22 -6.77
C LYS A 193 -6.06 -14.09 -7.13
N TRP A 194 -5.69 -12.85 -6.84
CA TRP A 194 -6.54 -11.69 -7.08
C TRP A 194 -6.23 -11.01 -8.41
N GLY A 195 -5.02 -11.18 -8.96
CA GLY A 195 -4.63 -10.61 -10.25
C GLY A 195 -4.56 -9.08 -10.23
N ILE A 196 -4.29 -8.49 -9.07
CA ILE A 196 -4.22 -7.03 -8.84
C ILE A 196 -2.80 -6.55 -8.53
N GLY A 197 -1.84 -7.46 -8.37
CA GLY A 197 -0.48 -7.17 -7.92
C GLY A 197 0.60 -7.54 -8.93
N MET A 198 1.74 -6.87 -8.83
CA MET A 198 3.03 -7.27 -9.41
C MET A 198 4.09 -7.18 -8.32
N GLU A 199 5.14 -8.00 -8.37
CA GLU A 199 6.22 -8.01 -7.37
C GLU A 199 7.47 -7.27 -7.87
N ILE A 200 8.13 -6.52 -6.98
CA ILE A 200 9.48 -5.96 -7.15
C ILE A 200 10.47 -6.87 -6.40
N ASP A 201 11.59 -7.22 -7.03
CA ASP A 201 12.65 -7.99 -6.37
C ASP A 201 13.26 -7.25 -5.15
N ASN A 202 13.69 -8.01 -4.13
CA ASN A 202 14.32 -7.44 -2.95
C ASN A 202 15.67 -6.76 -3.26
N ASN A 203 16.38 -7.20 -4.29
CA ASN A 203 17.55 -6.56 -4.87
C ASN A 203 17.11 -5.47 -5.86
N VAL A 204 16.36 -4.49 -5.34
CA VAL A 204 15.75 -3.39 -6.10
C VAL A 204 16.74 -2.77 -7.10
N LYS A 205 16.29 -2.63 -8.35
CA LYS A 205 16.99 -1.88 -9.42
C LYS A 205 16.06 -0.84 -10.01
N ARG A 206 16.58 0.36 -10.27
CA ARG A 206 15.82 1.48 -10.84
C ARG A 206 15.17 1.14 -12.19
N ASP A 207 15.84 0.36 -13.03
CA ASP A 207 15.32 -0.03 -14.35
C ASP A 207 14.11 -0.96 -14.21
N GLU A 208 14.12 -1.85 -13.22
CA GLU A 208 13.01 -2.72 -12.88
C GLU A 208 11.84 -1.90 -12.29
N VAL A 209 12.13 -1.02 -11.32
CA VAL A 209 11.12 -0.12 -10.73
C VAL A 209 10.48 0.75 -11.82
N GLU A 210 11.27 1.35 -12.70
CA GLU A 210 10.77 2.13 -13.84
C GLU A 210 9.81 1.29 -14.70
N SER A 211 10.25 0.10 -15.13
CA SER A 211 9.48 -0.76 -16.02
C SER A 211 8.17 -1.17 -15.39
N LEU A 212 8.19 -1.62 -14.12
CA LEU A 212 7.00 -2.08 -13.41
C LEU A 212 6.02 -0.94 -13.10
N VAL A 213 6.53 0.26 -12.77
CA VAL A 213 5.68 1.44 -12.59
C VAL A 213 4.99 1.82 -13.90
N ARG A 214 5.70 1.78 -15.03
CA ARG A 214 5.10 2.01 -16.35
C ARG A 214 4.07 0.95 -16.70
N GLU A 215 4.35 -0.33 -16.43
CA GLU A 215 3.42 -1.43 -16.66
C GLU A 215 2.15 -1.29 -15.82
N LEU A 216 2.29 -0.93 -14.54
CA LEU A 216 1.16 -0.71 -13.62
C LEU A 216 0.24 0.40 -14.12
N MET A 217 0.82 1.49 -14.62
CA MET A 217 0.08 2.71 -14.98
C MET A 217 -0.43 2.71 -16.42
N VAL A 218 0.30 2.15 -17.38
CA VAL A 218 -0.01 2.28 -18.82
C VAL A 218 -0.16 0.92 -19.51
N GLY A 219 0.25 -0.17 -18.85
CA GLY A 219 0.27 -1.50 -19.45
C GLY A 219 -1.11 -2.11 -19.72
N GLU A 220 -1.13 -3.13 -20.59
CA GLU A 220 -2.35 -3.84 -21.00
C GLU A 220 -3.11 -4.48 -19.84
N LYS A 221 -2.43 -4.81 -18.73
CA LYS A 221 -3.05 -5.33 -17.50
C LYS A 221 -4.08 -4.35 -16.91
N ARG A 222 -3.95 -3.04 -17.17
CA ARG A 222 -4.93 -2.02 -16.78
C ARG A 222 -6.20 -2.05 -17.63
N GLN A 223 -6.11 -2.48 -18.89
CA GLN A 223 -7.21 -2.46 -19.87
C GLN A 223 -8.23 -3.60 -19.71
N LYS A 224 -8.00 -4.53 -18.77
CA LYS A 224 -8.90 -5.66 -18.48
C LYS A 224 -9.96 -5.36 -17.41
N LYS A 225 -10.15 -4.10 -17.03
CA LYS A 225 -11.21 -3.67 -16.10
C LYS A 225 -12.50 -3.29 -16.82
#